data_AF-A0A6N7ZT46-F1
#
_entry.id   AF-A0A6N7ZT46-F1
#
_cell.length_a   1.000
_cell.length_b   1.000
_cell.length_c   1.000
_cell.angle_alpha   90.00
_cell.angle_beta   90.00
_cell.angle_gamma   90.00
#
_symmetry.space_group_name_H-M   'P 1'
#
loop_
_entity.id
_entity.type
_entity.pdbx_description
1 polymer ?
#
loop_
_entity_poly.entity_id
_entity_poly.type
_entity_poly.pdbx_seq_one_letter_code
_entity_poly.pdbx_strand_id
1 'polypeptide(L)' 'MTGWKTAAVNGGVVTAVVLAEIVGQFAALDWREFLPDGMAGVVIAGLGAANLVLRHVTRGPAGWRR' A
#
# COMPACT_ATOMS: atom_id res chain seq x y z
N MET A 1 -17.91 28.57 5.84
CA MET A 1 -17.01 27.42 6.11
C MET A 1 -15.60 27.97 6.21
N THR A 2 -14.86 27.67 7.28
CA THR A 2 -13.46 28.11 7.43
C THR A 2 -12.56 27.35 6.46
N GLY A 3 -11.50 27.98 5.94
CA GLY A 3 -10.65 27.41 4.87
C GLY A 3 -10.11 26.00 5.18
N TRP A 4 -9.81 25.70 6.45
CA TRP A 4 -9.33 24.38 6.87
C TRP A 4 -10.39 23.27 6.75
N LYS A 5 -11.67 23.57 6.97
CA LYS A 5 -12.76 22.59 6.85
C LYS A 5 -12.96 22.18 5.40
N THR A 6 -12.88 23.15 4.50
CA THR A 6 -12.93 22.91 3.05
C THR A 6 -11.72 22.09 2.58
N ALA A 7 -10.52 22.41 3.07
CA ALA A 7 -9.32 21.62 2.75
C ALA A 7 -9.41 20.17 3.23
N ALA A 8 -9.92 19.94 4.45
CA ALA A 8 -10.10 18.58 4.99
C ALA A 8 -11.15 17.78 4.19
N VAL A 9 -12.29 18.39 3.85
CA VAL A 9 -13.32 17.73 3.04
C VAL A 9 -12.79 17.41 1.64
N ASN A 10 -12.16 18.38 0.96
CA ASN A 10 -11.63 18.17 -0.39
C ASN A 10 -10.49 17.14 -0.39
N GLY A 11 -9.58 17.21 0.57
CA GLY A 11 -8.51 16.22 0.74
C GLY A 11 -9.06 14.82 0.99
N GLY A 12 -10.11 14.71 1.81
CA GLY A 12 -10.82 13.45 2.06
C GLY A 12 -11.44 12.88 0.79
N VAL A 13 -12.14 13.71 0.00
CA VAL A 13 -12.75 13.29 -1.27
C VAL A 13 -11.69 12.82 -2.26
N VAL A 14 -10.60 13.58 -2.44
CA VAL A 14 -9.50 13.19 -3.34
C VAL A 14 -8.89 11.86 -2.90
N THR A 15 -8.65 11.70 -1.60
CA THR A 15 -8.10 10.45 -1.04
C THR A 15 -9.05 9.29 -1.29
N ALA A 16 -10.35 9.47 -1.07
CA ALA A 16 -11.35 8.44 -1.30
C ALA A 16 -11.43 8.02 -2.77
N VAL A 17 -11.38 8.97 -3.71
CA VAL A 17 -11.36 8.68 -5.16
C VAL A 17 -10.12 7.88 -5.53
N VAL A 18 -8.94 8.30 -5.07
CA VAL A 18 -7.68 7.58 -5.35
C VAL A 18 -7.72 6.16 -4.79
N LEU A 19 -8.21 5.98 -3.55
CA LEU A 19 -8.36 4.65 -2.95
C LEU A 19 -9.36 3.79 -3.72
N ALA A 20 -10.48 4.36 -4.16
CA ALA A 20 -11.47 3.65 -4.95
C ALA A 20 -10.89 3.16 -6.29
N GLU A 21 -10.11 3.99 -6.98
CA GLU A 21 -9.42 3.61 -8.21
C GLU A 21 -8.41 2.50 -7.97
N ILE A 22 -7.58 2.60 -6.92
CA ILE A 22 -6.61 1.56 -6.57
C ILE A 22 -7.33 0.23 -6.28
N VAL A 23 -8.39 0.26 -5.48
CA VAL A 23 -9.19 -0.95 -5.18
C VAL A 23 -9.85 -1.49 -6.44
N GLY A 24 -10.36 -0.63 -7.33
CA GLY A 24 -10.95 -1.02 -8.60
C GLY A 24 -9.96 -1.75 -9.51
N GLN A 25 -8.73 -1.23 -9.62
CA GLN A 25 -7.66 -1.90 -10.37
C GLN A 25 -7.33 -3.28 -9.79
N PHE A 26 -7.23 -3.39 -8.47
CA PHE A 26 -6.97 -4.66 -7.81
C PHE A 26 -8.13 -5.65 -7.94
N ALA A 27 -9.38 -5.18 -7.93
CA ALA A 27 -10.56 -6.04 -8.12
C ALA A 27 -10.68 -6.58 -9.55
N ALA A 28 -10.10 -5.91 -10.55
CA ALA A 28 -10.08 -6.37 -11.93
C ALA A 28 -9.07 -7.50 -12.20
N LEU A 29 -8.16 -7.78 -11.26
CA LEU A 29 -7.15 -8.84 -11.40
C LEU A 29 -7.70 -10.20 -10.99
N ASP A 30 -7.35 -11.24 -11.74
CA ASP A 30 -7.59 -12.62 -11.32
C ASP A 30 -6.54 -13.04 -10.29
N TRP A 31 -6.84 -12.80 -9.02
CA TRP A 31 -5.96 -13.14 -7.91
C TRP A 31 -5.66 -14.63 -7.81
N ARG A 32 -6.50 -15.52 -8.36
CA ARG A 32 -6.23 -16.97 -8.28
C ARG A 32 -5.07 -17.38 -9.17
N GLU A 33 -4.81 -16.64 -10.24
CA GLU A 33 -3.63 -16.84 -11.10
C GLU A 33 -2.34 -16.53 -10.34
N PHE A 34 -2.32 -15.42 -9.59
CA PHE A 34 -1.12 -14.96 -8.87
C PHE A 34 -0.99 -15.51 -7.46
N LEU A 35 -2.11 -15.85 -6.83
CA LEU A 35 -2.21 -16.24 -5.43
C LEU A 35 -3.18 -17.43 -5.30
N PRO A 36 -2.73 -18.66 -5.62
CA PRO A 36 -3.55 -19.85 -5.49
C PRO A 36 -4.12 -20.02 -4.08
N ASP A 37 -5.27 -20.67 -3.99
CA ASP A 37 -5.97 -20.90 -2.72
C ASP A 37 -5.04 -21.57 -1.69
N GLY A 38 -5.04 -21.04 -0.46
CA GLY A 38 -4.19 -21.53 0.63
C GLY A 38 -2.77 -20.98 0.66
N MET A 39 -2.29 -20.27 -0.38
CA MET A 39 -0.94 -19.68 -0.39
C MET A 39 -0.87 -18.27 0.21
N ALA A 40 -2.01 -17.61 0.42
CA ALA A 40 -2.05 -16.22 0.91
C ALA A 40 -1.26 -16.02 2.22
N GLY A 41 -1.43 -16.93 3.20
CA GLY A 41 -0.70 -16.85 4.47
C GLY A 41 0.81 -16.97 4.32
N VAL A 42 1.27 -17.84 3.41
CA VAL A 42 2.70 -18.04 3.12
C VAL A 42 3.29 -16.80 2.44
N VAL A 43 2.58 -16.20 1.49
CA VAL A 43 3.03 -14.98 0.82
C VAL A 43 3.10 -13.80 1.79
N ILE A 44 2.11 -13.64 2.67
CA ILE A 44 2.15 -12.61 3.72
C ILE A 44 3.34 -12.83 4.66
N ALA A 45 3.60 -14.06 5.09
CA ALA A 45 4.75 -14.39 5.92
C ALA A 45 6.09 -14.10 5.20
N GLY A 46 6.18 -14.46 3.92
CA GLY A 46 7.35 -14.19 3.08
C GLY A 46 7.61 -12.70 2.90
N LEU A 47 6.58 -11.89 2.64
CA LEU A 47 6.68 -10.44 2.58
C LEU A 47 7.13 -9.85 3.93
N GLY A 48 6.61 -10.36 5.05
CA GLY A 48 7.02 -9.97 6.40
C GLY A 48 8.50 -10.27 6.67
N ALA A 49 8.95 -11.46 6.29
CA ALA A 49 10.35 -11.86 6.41
C ALA A 49 11.27 -11.00 5.51
N ALA A 50 10.88 -10.76 4.26
CA ALA A 50 11.62 -9.89 3.35
C ALA A 50 11.71 -8.46 3.90
N ASN A 51 10.61 -7.93 4.45
CA ASN A 51 10.61 -6.62 5.09
C ASN A 51 11.54 -6.58 6.32
N LEU A 52 11.55 -7.63 7.14
CA LEU A 52 12.47 -7.74 8.27
C LEU A 52 13.93 -7.71 7.78
N VAL A 53 14.27 -8.51 6.76
CA VAL A 53 15.61 -8.53 6.17
C VAL A 53 15.99 -7.15 5.62
N LEU A 54 15.10 -6.53 4.83
CA LEU A 54 15.31 -5.20 4.28
C LEU A 54 15.59 -4.19 5.39
N ARG A 55 14.88 -4.25 6.52
CA ARG A 55 15.11 -3.38 7.67
C ARG A 55 16.49 -3.55 8.31
N HIS A 56 17.09 -4.73 8.22
CA HIS A 56 18.43 -5.00 8.77
C HIS A 56 19.55 -4.67 7.78
N VAL A 57 19.29 -4.81 6.47
CA VAL A 57 20.28 -4.55 5.41
C VAL A 57 20.29 -3.07 4.98
N THR A 58 19.14 -2.39 5.06
CA THR A 58 19.04 -0.95 4.77
C THR A 58 19.42 -0.13 6.00
N ARG A 59 20.41 0.75 5.86
CA ARG A 59 20.82 1.70 6.90
C ARG A 59 20.30 3.08 6.55
N GLY A 60 19.08 3.39 7.00
CA GLY A 60 18.43 4.68 6.79
C GLY A 60 17.66 4.79 5.46
N PRO A 61 16.82 5.82 5.31
CA PRO A 61 16.02 6.02 4.11
C PRO A 61 16.91 6.16 2.86
N ALA A 62 16.49 5.53 1.76
CA ALA A 62 17.14 5.67 0.47
C ALA A 62 17.17 7.17 0.10
N GLY A 63 18.36 7.77 0.11
CA GLY A 63 18.58 9.20 -0.18
C GLY A 63 19.25 10.02 0.93
N TRP A 64 19.58 9.44 2.08
CA TRP A 64 20.23 10.15 3.21
C TRP A 64 21.75 10.06 3.28
N ARG A 65 22.43 9.56 2.23
CA ARG A 65 23.90 9.69 2.12
C ARG A 65 24.21 10.97 1.34
N ARG A 66 25.01 11.84 1.97
CA ARG A 66 25.56 13.09 1.42
C ARG A 66 26.27 12.88 0.09
#